data_AF-A0A5J4RY91-F1
#
_entry.id   AF-A0A5J4RY91-F1
#
_cell.length_a   1.000
_cell.length_b   1.000
_cell.length_c   1.000
_cell.angle_alpha   90.00
_cell.angle_beta   90.00
_cell.angle_gamma   90.00
#
_symmetry.space_group_name_H-M   'P 1'
#
loop_
_entity.id
_entity.type
_entity.pdbx_description
1 polymer ?
#
loop_
_entity_poly.entity_id
_entity_poly.type
_entity_poly.pdbx_seq_one_letter_code
_entity_poly.pdbx_strand_id
1 'polypeptide(L)' 'HPYSSWERGLNEYTNKLIRQYIPKKEAFTDYTDEQIVNIQHKINRRPRKLLNFDNPKYCFFNT' A
#
# COMPACT_ATOMS: atom_id res chain seq x y z
N HIS A 1 13.90 17.53 3.71
CA HIS A 1 13.30 17.11 2.43
C HIS A 1 11.83 16.82 2.66
N PRO A 2 10.95 17.43 1.86
CA PRO A 2 9.83 18.23 2.34
C PRO A 2 8.85 17.32 3.09
N TYR A 3 8.66 17.63 4.36
CA TYR A 3 7.74 16.95 5.26
C TYR A 3 6.42 17.73 5.22
N SER A 4 5.85 17.79 4.03
CA SER A 4 4.72 18.66 3.80
C SER A 4 3.44 18.00 4.27
N SER A 5 2.60 18.74 5.00
CA SER A 5 1.39 18.18 5.65
C SER A 5 0.45 17.47 4.68
N TRP A 6 0.46 17.83 3.39
CA TRP A 6 -0.38 17.21 2.35
C TRP A 6 0.10 15.82 1.88
N GLU A 7 1.38 15.48 2.04
CA GLU A 7 1.91 14.16 1.66
C GLU A 7 1.57 13.09 2.71
N ARG A 8 1.28 13.51 3.95
CA ARG A 8 0.92 12.60 5.05
C ARG A 8 -0.38 11.86 4.80
N GLY A 9 -1.37 12.49 4.15
CA GLY A 9 -2.67 11.86 3.91
C GLY A 9 -2.56 10.58 3.10
N LEU A 10 -1.70 10.56 2.08
CA LEU A 10 -1.46 9.38 1.25
C LEU A 10 -0.69 8.29 2.00
N ASN A 11 0.31 8.68 2.79
CA ASN A 11 1.07 7.75 3.63
C ASN A 11 0.17 7.09 4.68
N GLU A 12 -0.70 7.87 5.34
CA GLU A 12 -1.66 7.35 6.32
C GLU A 12 -2.68 6.42 5.70
N TYR A 13 -3.18 6.74 4.50
CA TYR A 13 -4.05 5.84 3.74
C TYR A 13 -3.33 4.53 3.40
N THR A 14 -2.09 4.60 2.91
CA THR A 14 -1.31 3.41 2.55
C THR A 14 -1.02 2.53 3.76
N ASN A 15 -0.65 3.14 4.90
CA ASN A 15 -0.46 2.43 6.17
C ASN A 15 -1.73 1.71 6.63
N LYS A 16 -2.92 2.32 6.48
CA LYS A 16 -4.19 1.66 6.80
C LYS A 16 -4.41 0.40 5.97
N LEU A 17 -4.00 0.37 4.70
CA LEU A 17 -4.14 -0.80 3.83
C LEU A 17 -3.18 -1.93 4.24
N ILE A 18 -1.93 -1.58 4.56
CA ILE A 18 -0.94 -2.54 5.06
C ILE A 18 -1.47 -3.19 6.35
N ARG A 19 -2.07 -2.39 7.24
CA ARG A 19 -2.66 -2.88 8.50
C ARG A 19 -3.92 -3.74 8.35
N GLN A 20 -4.48 -3.86 7.15
CA GLN A 20 -5.52 -4.89 6.86
C GLN A 20 -4.91 -6.29 6.76
N TYR A 21 -3.61 -6.38 6.48
CA TYR A 21 -2.88 -7.65 6.32
C TYR A 21 -1.92 -7.93 7.48
N ILE A 22 -1.36 -6.90 8.12
CA ILE A 22 -0.44 -7.01 9.26
C ILE A 22 -1.05 -6.27 10.45
N PRO A 23 -1.75 -6.97 11.36
CA PRO A 23 -2.39 -6.37 12.52
C PRO A 23 -1.43 -5.52 13.36
N LYS A 24 -1.95 -4.51 14.07
CA LYS A 24 -1.12 -3.53 14.80
C LYS A 24 -0.20 -4.16 15.86
N LYS A 25 -0.59 -5.29 16.44
CA LYS A 25 0.15 -6.00 17.50
C LYS A 25 1.25 -6.92 16.96
N GLU A 26 1.33 -7.08 15.64
CA GLU A 26 2.33 -7.94 15.00
C GLU A 26 3.43 -7.07 14.39
N ALA A 27 4.66 -7.57 14.49
CA ALA A 27 5.82 -6.93 13.91
C ALA A 27 5.98 -7.40 12.46
N PHE A 28 6.49 -6.52 11.60
CA PHE A 28 6.80 -6.89 10.21
C PHE A 28 7.88 -7.98 10.12
N THR A 29 8.73 -8.10 11.14
CA THR A 29 9.76 -9.14 11.28
C THR A 29 9.18 -10.54 11.50
N ASP A 30 7.91 -10.63 11.90
CA ASP A 30 7.23 -11.92 12.10
C ASP A 30 6.79 -12.54 10.76
N TYR A 31 6.94 -11.80 9.66
CA TYR A 31 6.56 -12.17 8.31
C TYR A 31 7.82 -12.40 7.47
N THR A 32 7.76 -13.41 6.58
CA THR A 32 8.82 -13.63 5.60
C THR A 32 8.79 -12.55 4.52
N ASP A 33 9.93 -12.31 3.87
CA ASP A 33 10.01 -11.39 2.74
C ASP A 33 8.99 -11.74 1.63
N GLU A 34 8.76 -13.03 1.40
CA GLU A 34 7.75 -13.51 0.45
C GLU A 34 6.33 -13.11 0.86
N GLN A 35 5.99 -13.20 2.15
CA GLN A 35 4.70 -12.75 2.65
C GLN A 35 4.54 -11.24 2.49
N ILE A 36 5.59 -10.46 2.77
CA ILE A 36 5.59 -9.00 2.57
C ILE A 36 5.39 -8.64 1.09
N VAL A 37 6.12 -9.30 0.18
CA VAL A 37 5.98 -9.13 -1.27
C VAL A 37 4.57 -9.49 -1.73
N ASN A 38 3.99 -10.56 -1.21
CA ASN A 38 2.61 -10.95 -1.51
C ASN A 38 1.59 -9.89 -1.06
N ILE A 39 1.78 -9.30 0.13
CA ILE A 39 0.94 -8.21 0.63
C ILE A 39 1.08 -6.97 -0.27
N GLN A 40 2.31 -6.60 -0.64
CA GLN A 40 2.57 -5.50 -1.57
C GLN A 40 1.86 -5.73 -2.91
N HIS A 41 1.95 -6.93 -3.47
CA HIS A 41 1.26 -7.28 -4.71
C HIS A 41 -0.26 -7.15 -4.59
N LYS A 42 -0.86 -7.62 -3.49
CA LYS A 42 -2.30 -7.46 -3.25
C LYS A 42 -2.71 -5.99 -3.21
N ILE A 43 -1.95 -5.15 -2.52
CA ILE A 43 -2.24 -3.71 -2.40
C ILE A 43 -2.12 -3.00 -3.76
N ASN A 44 -1.08 -3.32 -4.54
CA ASN A 44 -0.81 -2.69 -5.83
C ASN A 44 -1.73 -3.17 -6.96
N ARG A 45 -2.28 -4.39 -6.85
CA ARG A 45 -3.26 -4.93 -7.80
C ARG A 45 -4.71 -4.61 -7.40
N ARG A 46 -4.94 -4.01 -6.23
CA ARG A 46 -6.28 -3.65 -5.75
C ARG A 46 -6.85 -2.49 -6.58
N PRO A 47 -8.00 -2.67 -7.27
CA PRO A 47 -8.73 -1.60 -7.94
C PRO A 47 -8.99 -0.40 -7.03
N ARG A 48 -8.80 0.81 -7.53
CA ARG A 48 -9.08 2.05 -6.80
C ARG A 48 -10.17 2.85 -7.50
N LYS A 49 -11.19 3.26 -6.75
CA LYS A 49 -12.24 4.14 -7.29
C LYS A 49 -11.68 5.44 -7.87
N LEU A 50 -10.64 6.01 -7.24
CA LEU A 50 -9.94 7.21 -7.72
C LEU A 50 -9.19 6.99 -9.05
N LEU A 51 -8.89 5.74 -9.40
CA LEU A 51 -8.27 5.35 -10.66
C LEU A 51 -9.30 4.76 -11.63
N ASN A 52 -10.58 5.15 -11.54
CA ASN A 52 -11.66 4.57 -12.34
C ASN A 52 -11.76 3.03 -12.23
N PHE A 53 -11.49 2.50 -11.04
CA PHE A 53 -11.39 1.06 -10.77
C PHE A 53 -10.24 0.33 -11.48
N ASP A 54 -9.30 1.07 -12.04
CA ASP A 54 -8.02 0.52 -12.44
C ASP A 54 -7.13 0.27 -11.20
N ASN A 55 -6.09 -0.53 -11.39
CA ASN A 55 -5.15 -0.90 -10.33
C ASN A 55 -3.89 -0.03 -10.37
N PRO A 56 -3.32 0.35 -9.20
CA PRO A 56 -2.13 1.18 -9.12
C PRO A 56 -0.94 0.64 -9.93
N LYS A 57 -0.78 -0.69 -9.99
CA LYS A 57 0.28 -1.32 -10.79
C LYS A 57 0.15 -0.92 -12.26
N TYR A 58 -1.03 -1.05 -12.86
CA TYR A 58 -1.24 -0.71 -14.26
C TYR A 58 -1.00 0.78 -14.51
N CYS A 59 -1.57 1.66 -13.69
CA CYS A 59 -1.35 3.11 -13.83
C CYS A 59 0.12 3.50 -13.74
N PHE A 60 0.92 2.83 -12.89
CA PHE A 60 2.35 3.11 -12.76
C PHE A 60 3.17 2.72 -13.99
N PHE A 61 2.91 1.55 -14.58
CA PHE A 61 3.66 1.04 -15.74
C PHE A 61 3.12 1.55 -17.09
N ASN A 62 1.94 2.15 -17.11
CA ASN A 62 1.31 2.70 -18.31
C ASN A 62 1.51 4.23 -18.42
N THR A 63 2.51 4.77 -17.73
CA THR A 63 3.00 6.16 -17.83
C THR A 63 4.36 6.15 -18.52
#